data_AF-A0A5D1ZYJ9-F1
#
_entry.id   AF-A0A5D1ZYJ9-F1
#
_cell.length_a   1.000
_cell.length_b   1.000
_cell.length_c   1.000
_cell.angle_alpha   90.00
_cell.angle_beta   90.00
_cell.angle_gamma   90.00
#
_symmetry.space_group_name_H-M   'P 1'
#
loop_
_entity.id
_entity.type
_entity.pdbx_description
1 polymer ?
#
loop_
_entity_poly.entity_id
_entity_poly.type
_entity_poly.pdbx_seq_one_letter_code
_entity_poly.pdbx_strand_id
1 'polypeptide(L)'
;MLFLLIVLNVAYVLDPNLQPVEDPAPNQNFEEIANVAELKKKHKEDNFTCQGHILNILSDRLYDLYMSMQSPMEIWKALKEKYNTEQQVRELQVLVSRLRDLKVFIQELLQVGAIISKFPSSWNNYRKKLLHMAEDFAVEKILRHLHIEEETQKCDTVYLP
;
A
#
# COMPACT_ATOMS: atom_id res chain seq x y z
N MET A 1 1.76 -1.85 -15.18
CA MET A 1 2.42 -2.80 -14.25
C MET A 1 1.87 -4.23 -14.38
N LEU A 2 0.58 -4.46 -14.10
CA LEU A 2 -0.02 -5.81 -14.06
C LEU A 2 0.21 -6.62 -15.35
N PHE A 3 0.17 -5.97 -16.51
CA PHE A 3 0.41 -6.59 -17.82
C PHE A 3 1.77 -7.31 -17.90
N LEU A 4 2.85 -6.70 -17.41
CA LEU A 4 4.19 -7.32 -17.44
C LEU A 4 4.26 -8.55 -16.53
N LEU A 5 3.64 -8.48 -15.34
CA LEU A 5 3.58 -9.62 -14.41
C LEU A 5 2.78 -10.80 -15.00
N ILE A 6 1.73 -10.50 -15.79
CA ILE A 6 0.94 -11.52 -16.50
C ILE A 6 1.78 -12.16 -17.61
N VAL A 7 2.49 -11.35 -18.42
CA VAL A 7 3.36 -11.87 -19.49
C VAL A 7 4.47 -12.77 -18.94
N LEU A 8 5.01 -12.42 -17.76
CA LEU A 8 6.01 -13.22 -17.06
C LEU A 8 5.42 -14.38 -16.25
N ASN A 9 4.09 -14.53 -16.23
CA ASN A 9 3.37 -15.57 -15.50
C ASN A 9 3.64 -15.59 -13.98
N VAL A 10 3.94 -14.43 -13.38
CA VAL A 10 4.18 -14.27 -11.93
C VAL A 10 3.07 -13.50 -11.21
N ALA A 11 2.04 -13.04 -11.94
CA ALA A 11 0.94 -12.28 -11.36
C ALA A 11 0.15 -13.04 -10.26
N TYR A 12 0.15 -14.37 -10.31
CA TYR A 12 -0.53 -15.22 -9.32
C TYR A 12 0.03 -15.05 -7.90
N VAL A 13 1.29 -14.62 -7.77
CA VAL A 13 1.92 -14.31 -6.47
C VAL A 13 1.19 -13.19 -5.72
N LEU A 14 0.44 -12.35 -6.43
CA LEU A 14 -0.34 -11.26 -5.86
C LEU A 14 -1.78 -11.67 -5.51
N ASP A 15 -2.13 -12.95 -5.61
CA ASP A 15 -3.45 -13.45 -5.23
C ASP A 15 -3.57 -13.57 -3.70
N PRO A 16 -4.48 -12.84 -3.05
CA PRO A 16 -4.70 -12.96 -1.60
C PRO A 16 -5.25 -14.33 -1.16
N ASN A 17 -5.74 -15.14 -2.09
CA ASN A 17 -6.28 -16.47 -1.81
C ASN A 17 -5.26 -17.59 -2.11
N LEU A 18 -4.01 -17.26 -2.43
CA LEU A 18 -2.98 -18.24 -2.71
C LEU A 18 -2.73 -19.11 -1.47
N GLN A 19 -2.93 -20.42 -1.59
CA GLN A 19 -2.67 -21.35 -0.50
C GLN A 19 -1.16 -21.55 -0.32
N PRO A 20 -0.64 -21.49 0.93
CA PRO A 20 0.74 -21.87 1.21
C PRO A 20 0.98 -23.32 0.77
N VAL A 21 2.10 -23.57 0.08
CA VAL A 21 2.51 -24.93 -0.25
C VAL A 21 2.85 -25.67 1.03
N GLU A 22 2.06 -26.67 1.39
CA GLU A 22 2.25 -27.48 2.61
C GLU A 22 3.61 -28.19 2.61
N ASP A 23 4.16 -28.43 3.80
CA ASP A 23 5.33 -29.29 3.94
C ASP A 23 4.97 -30.75 3.66
N PRO A 24 5.88 -31.52 3.07
CA PRO A 24 5.58 -32.90 2.75
C PRO A 24 5.28 -33.71 4.02
N ALA A 25 4.16 -34.44 3.99
CA ALA A 25 3.77 -35.29 5.11
C ALA A 25 4.75 -36.47 5.26
N PRO A 26 4.94 -37.04 6.47
CA PRO A 26 5.94 -38.08 6.73
C PRO A 26 5.75 -39.38 5.92
N ASN A 27 4.59 -39.56 5.32
CA ASN A 27 4.15 -40.74 4.58
C ASN A 27 4.11 -40.55 3.04
N GLN A 28 4.56 -39.40 2.53
CA GLN A 28 4.58 -39.12 1.09
C GLN A 28 5.72 -39.82 0.36
N ASN A 29 5.51 -40.15 -0.91
CA ASN A 29 6.53 -40.74 -1.78
C ASN A 29 7.64 -39.70 -2.06
N PHE A 30 8.89 -40.16 -2.24
CA PHE A 30 10.04 -39.37 -2.67
C PHE A 30 9.74 -38.46 -3.88
N GLU A 31 8.93 -38.93 -4.84
CA GLU A 31 8.51 -38.11 -5.99
C GLU A 31 7.63 -36.92 -5.60
N GLU A 32 6.69 -37.11 -4.67
CA GLU A 32 5.83 -36.03 -4.17
C GLU A 32 6.64 -35.01 -3.36
N ILE A 33 7.59 -35.49 -2.55
CA ILE A 33 8.53 -34.65 -1.81
C ILE A 33 9.36 -33.78 -2.76
N ALA A 34 9.88 -34.37 -3.84
CA ALA A 34 10.67 -33.66 -4.85
C ALA A 34 9.81 -32.60 -5.58
N ASN A 35 8.58 -32.94 -5.97
CA ASN A 35 7.65 -32.02 -6.62
C ASN A 35 7.28 -30.83 -5.72
N VAL A 36 7.03 -31.07 -4.42
CA VAL A 36 6.76 -29.99 -3.44
C VAL A 36 7.98 -29.08 -3.29
N ALA A 37 9.19 -29.65 -3.22
CA ALA A 37 10.42 -28.86 -3.12
C ALA A 37 10.66 -28.00 -4.39
N GLU A 38 10.42 -28.55 -5.57
CA GLU A 38 10.53 -27.82 -6.84
C GLU A 38 9.49 -26.69 -6.93
N LEU A 39 8.25 -26.96 -6.52
CA LEU A 39 7.19 -25.94 -6.47
C LEU A 39 7.54 -24.80 -5.50
N LYS A 40 8.04 -25.11 -4.30
CA LYS A 40 8.51 -24.10 -3.33
C LYS A 40 9.66 -23.26 -3.88
N LYS A 41 10.60 -23.90 -4.57
CA LYS A 41 11.72 -23.21 -5.23
C LYS A 41 11.21 -22.25 -6.31
N LYS A 42 10.34 -22.73 -7.21
CA LYS A 42 9.73 -21.90 -8.25
C LYS A 42 8.95 -20.72 -7.66
N HIS A 43 8.13 -20.97 -6.63
CA HIS A 43 7.38 -19.90 -5.97
C HIS A 43 8.29 -18.83 -5.39
N LYS A 44 9.45 -19.20 -4.82
CA LYS A 44 10.44 -18.24 -4.33
C LYS A 44 11.06 -17.40 -5.45
N GLU A 45 11.39 -18.03 -6.59
CA GLU A 45 11.90 -17.34 -7.78
C GLU A 45 10.88 -16.38 -8.39
N ASP A 46 9.62 -16.81 -8.48
CA ASP A 46 8.50 -15.99 -8.96
C ASP A 46 8.23 -14.81 -8.02
N ASN A 47 8.33 -15.00 -6.70
CA ASN A 47 8.25 -13.92 -5.72
C ASN A 47 9.33 -12.86 -5.93
N PHE A 48 10.59 -13.28 -6.05
CA PHE A 48 11.70 -12.36 -6.27
C PHE A 48 11.54 -11.59 -7.59
N THR A 49 11.15 -12.30 -8.66
CA THR A 49 10.88 -11.70 -9.97
C THR A 49 9.76 -10.68 -9.89
N CYS A 50 8.63 -11.03 -9.27
CA CYS A 50 7.49 -10.14 -9.07
C CYS A 50 7.87 -8.89 -8.27
N GLN A 51 8.58 -9.07 -7.15
CA GLN A 51 9.07 -7.99 -6.30
C GLN A 51 9.98 -7.03 -7.08
N GLY A 52 10.96 -7.56 -7.80
CA GLY A 52 11.87 -6.76 -8.62
C GLY A 52 11.14 -5.93 -9.67
N HIS A 53 10.15 -6.52 -10.36
CA HIS A 53 9.36 -5.79 -11.35
C HIS A 53 8.44 -4.72 -10.73
N ILE A 54 7.85 -4.99 -9.57
CA ILE A 54 7.07 -3.97 -8.85
C ILE A 54 7.98 -2.81 -8.47
N LEU A 55 9.12 -3.08 -7.82
CA LEU A 55 10.06 -2.04 -7.38
C LEU A 55 10.62 -1.23 -8.54
N ASN A 56 10.95 -1.87 -9.67
CA ASN A 56 11.57 -1.20 -10.82
C ASN A 56 10.67 -0.15 -11.48
N ILE A 57 9.35 -0.20 -11.28
CA ILE A 57 8.44 0.78 -11.86
C ILE A 57 8.05 1.89 -10.88
N LEU A 58 8.53 1.82 -9.64
CA LEU A 58 8.30 2.84 -8.63
C LEU A 58 9.18 4.06 -8.91
N SER A 59 8.71 5.24 -8.51
CA SER A 59 9.60 6.40 -8.39
C SER A 59 10.62 6.16 -7.28
N ASP A 60 11.76 6.84 -7.35
CA ASP A 60 12.85 6.72 -6.35
C ASP A 60 12.32 6.77 -4.91
N ARG A 61 11.41 7.71 -4.62
CA ARG A 61 10.82 7.88 -3.28
C ARG A 61 10.01 6.66 -2.83
N LEU A 62 9.27 6.01 -3.73
CA LEU A 62 8.49 4.82 -3.42
C LEU A 62 9.38 3.58 -3.39
N TYR A 63 10.42 3.51 -4.24
CA TYR A 63 11.42 2.46 -4.19
C TYR A 63 12.07 2.39 -2.81
N ASP A 64 12.60 3.51 -2.31
CA ASP A 64 13.26 3.58 -1.00
C ASP A 64 12.35 3.13 0.15
N LEU A 65 11.04 3.43 0.06
CA LEU A 65 10.06 3.07 1.08
C LEU A 65 9.75 1.57 1.11
N TYR A 66 9.75 0.92 -0.06
CA TYR A 66 9.28 -0.45 -0.21
C TYR A 66 10.40 -1.48 -0.47
N MET A 67 11.63 -1.05 -0.76
CA MET A 67 12.74 -1.95 -1.12
C MET A 67 13.12 -2.94 0.01
N SER A 68 12.82 -2.62 1.26
CA SER A 68 13.09 -3.49 2.41
C SER A 68 12.03 -4.60 2.58
N MET A 69 10.82 -4.41 2.05
CA MET A 69 9.74 -5.39 2.13
C MET A 69 10.04 -6.58 1.22
N GLN A 70 10.06 -7.79 1.78
CA GLN A 70 10.38 -9.03 1.03
C GLN A 70 9.17 -9.61 0.29
N SER A 71 7.95 -9.29 0.73
CA SER A 71 6.73 -9.81 0.14
C SER A 71 6.23 -8.89 -0.98
N PRO A 72 6.25 -9.32 -2.26
CA PRO A 72 5.66 -8.55 -3.35
C PRO A 72 4.17 -8.27 -3.11
N MET A 73 3.47 -9.17 -2.41
CA MET A 73 2.08 -9.01 -2.05
C MET A 73 1.85 -7.91 -1.01
N GLU A 74 2.73 -7.77 -0.03
CA GLU A 74 2.66 -6.66 0.94
C GLU A 74 2.91 -5.32 0.27
N ILE A 75 3.92 -5.24 -0.61
CA ILE A 75 4.20 -4.04 -1.41
C ILE A 75 2.97 -3.70 -2.26
N TRP A 76 2.41 -4.68 -2.98
CA TRP A 76 1.24 -4.49 -3.83
C TRP A 76 0.02 -3.98 -3.04
N LYS A 77 -0.26 -4.57 -1.88
CA LYS A 77 -1.36 -4.17 -1.01
C LYS A 77 -1.17 -2.74 -0.50
N ALA A 78 0.03 -2.39 -0.04
CA ALA A 78 0.34 -1.05 0.45
C ALA A 78 0.20 0.00 -0.64
N LEU A 79 0.71 -0.28 -1.85
CA LEU A 79 0.56 0.61 -3.01
C LEU A 79 -0.92 0.80 -3.37
N LYS A 80 -1.70 -0.29 -3.43
CA LYS A 80 -3.12 -0.23 -3.73
C LYS A 80 -3.89 0.61 -2.73
N GLU A 81 -3.59 0.46 -1.44
CA GLU A 81 -4.18 1.25 -0.37
C GLU A 81 -3.83 2.73 -0.50
N LYS A 82 -2.54 3.06 -0.69
CA LYS A 82 -2.06 4.44 -0.91
C LYS A 82 -2.79 5.11 -2.07
N TYR A 83 -2.74 4.52 -3.26
CA TYR A 83 -3.35 5.13 -4.45
C TYR A 83 -4.87 5.23 -4.36
N ASN A 84 -5.53 4.29 -3.67
CA ASN A 84 -6.96 4.37 -3.42
C ASN A 84 -7.30 5.55 -2.49
N THR A 85 -6.56 5.75 -1.39
CA THR A 85 -6.75 6.91 -0.50
C THR A 85 -6.52 8.22 -1.24
N GLU A 86 -5.43 8.34 -2.01
CA GLU A 86 -5.18 9.55 -2.80
C GLU A 86 -6.30 9.84 -3.80
N GLN A 87 -6.81 8.81 -4.47
CA GLN A 87 -7.90 8.95 -5.42
C GLN A 87 -9.17 9.46 -4.76
N GLN A 88 -9.54 8.88 -3.61
CA GLN A 88 -10.71 9.31 -2.84
C GLN A 88 -10.57 10.76 -2.33
N VAL A 89 -9.36 11.18 -1.92
CA VAL A 89 -9.10 12.57 -1.52
C VAL A 89 -9.24 13.53 -2.71
N ARG A 90 -8.70 13.16 -3.89
CA ARG A 90 -8.87 13.96 -5.12
C ARG A 90 -10.34 14.12 -5.50
N GLU A 91 -11.11 13.05 -5.45
CA GLU A 91 -12.56 13.09 -5.74
C GLU A 91 -13.32 14.01 -4.79
N LEU A 92 -12.99 13.98 -3.48
CA LEU A 92 -13.55 14.91 -2.51
C LEU A 92 -13.20 16.36 -2.83
N GLN A 93 -11.96 16.65 -3.20
CA GLN A 93 -11.53 18.01 -3.58
C GLN A 93 -12.27 18.52 -4.82
N VAL A 94 -12.48 17.66 -5.82
CA VAL A 94 -13.27 17.99 -7.02
C VAL A 94 -14.72 18.32 -6.63
N LEU A 95 -15.33 17.52 -5.75
CA LEU A 95 -16.68 17.78 -5.25
C LEU A 95 -16.78 19.13 -4.52
N VAL A 96 -15.83 19.42 -3.62
CA VAL A 96 -15.76 20.71 -2.90
C VAL A 96 -15.63 21.88 -3.88
N SER A 97 -14.78 21.75 -4.91
CA SER A 97 -14.63 22.79 -5.93
C SER A 97 -15.94 23.04 -6.67
N ARG A 98 -16.63 21.98 -7.10
CA ARG A 98 -17.92 22.11 -7.81
C ARG A 98 -19.00 22.76 -6.94
N LEU A 99 -19.04 22.44 -5.65
CA LEU A 99 -19.99 23.05 -4.71
C LEU A 99 -19.68 24.54 -4.51
N ARG A 100 -18.40 24.90 -4.45
CA ARG A 100 -17.96 26.30 -4.39
C ARG A 100 -18.41 27.08 -5.63
N ASP A 101 -18.32 26.50 -6.83
CA ASP A 101 -18.80 27.11 -8.07
C ASP A 101 -20.31 27.39 -8.02
N LEU A 102 -21.08 26.51 -7.36
CA LEU A 102 -22.50 26.67 -7.06
C LEU A 102 -22.78 27.61 -5.87
N LYS A 103 -21.77 28.31 -5.35
CA LYS A 103 -21.84 29.20 -4.18
C LYS A 103 -22.22 28.48 -2.87
N VAL A 104 -22.03 27.16 -2.81
CA VAL A 104 -22.15 26.36 -1.59
C VAL A 104 -20.77 26.22 -0.96
N PHE A 105 -20.58 26.85 0.19
CA PHE A 105 -19.32 26.81 0.93
C PHE A 105 -19.35 25.72 1.98
N ILE A 106 -18.43 24.75 1.88
CA ILE A 106 -18.23 23.73 2.91
C ILE A 106 -17.23 24.27 3.93
N GLN A 107 -17.58 24.19 5.22
CA GLN A 107 -16.66 24.56 6.30
C GLN A 107 -15.37 23.73 6.23
N GLU A 108 -14.23 24.38 6.46
CA GLU A 108 -12.90 23.78 6.39
C GLU A 108 -12.80 22.52 7.27
N LEU A 109 -13.34 22.58 8.49
CA LEU A 109 -13.37 21.45 9.43
C LEU A 109 -14.06 20.20 8.86
N LEU A 110 -15.14 20.39 8.08
CA LEU A 110 -15.86 19.29 7.44
C LEU A 110 -15.03 18.67 6.31
N GLN A 111 -14.31 19.50 5.54
CA GLN A 111 -13.42 19.01 4.49
C GLN A 111 -12.24 18.21 5.10
N VAL A 112 -11.65 18.75 6.16
CA VAL A 112 -10.61 18.12 6.97
C VAL A 112 -11.09 16.77 7.51
N GLY A 113 -12.26 16.74 8.17
CA GLY A 113 -12.84 15.51 8.70
C GLY A 113 -13.11 14.47 7.60
N ALA A 114 -13.62 14.89 6.44
CA ALA A 114 -13.84 14.03 5.29
C ALA A 114 -12.53 13.42 4.78
N ILE A 115 -11.45 14.20 4.65
CA ILE A 115 -10.12 13.71 4.23
C ILE A 115 -9.57 12.70 5.24
N ILE A 116 -9.60 13.03 6.53
CA ILE A 116 -9.11 12.14 7.62
C ILE A 116 -9.87 10.80 7.64
N SER A 117 -11.17 10.82 7.31
CA SER A 117 -11.98 9.60 7.21
C SER A 117 -11.54 8.67 6.07
N LYS A 118 -10.86 9.18 5.04
CA LYS A 118 -10.33 8.40 3.91
C LYS A 118 -8.97 7.78 4.16
N PHE A 119 -8.32 8.10 5.27
CA PHE A 119 -7.02 7.54 5.58
C PHE A 119 -7.10 6.03 5.82
N PRO A 120 -6.04 5.29 5.48
CA PRO A 120 -5.96 3.88 5.77
C PRO A 120 -6.01 3.60 7.28
N SER A 121 -6.44 2.41 7.66
CA SER A 121 -6.53 2.01 9.07
C SER A 121 -5.16 1.96 9.74
N SER A 122 -4.10 1.71 8.98
CA SER A 122 -2.70 1.76 9.42
C SER A 122 -2.30 3.13 9.97
N TRP A 123 -3.02 4.21 9.63
CA TRP A 123 -2.75 5.57 10.08
C TRP A 123 -3.58 5.96 11.32
N ASN A 124 -4.14 5.00 12.06
CA ASN A 124 -5.10 5.30 13.14
C ASN A 124 -4.52 6.17 14.27
N ASN A 125 -3.25 5.99 14.62
CA ASN A 125 -2.58 6.82 15.63
C ASN A 125 -2.44 8.26 15.16
N TYR A 126 -2.07 8.44 13.89
CA TYR A 126 -1.98 9.74 13.25
C TYR A 126 -3.35 10.40 13.08
N ARG A 127 -4.38 9.65 12.67
CA ARG A 127 -5.78 10.09 12.64
C ARG A 127 -6.23 10.64 13.99
N LYS A 128 -5.96 9.92 15.09
CA LYS A 128 -6.31 10.38 16.44
C LYS A 128 -5.61 11.68 16.79
N LYS A 129 -4.29 11.78 16.52
CA LYS A 129 -3.52 13.02 16.71
C LYS A 129 -4.12 14.18 15.91
N LEU A 130 -4.45 13.96 14.63
CA LEU A 130 -5.06 14.98 13.77
C LEU A 130 -6.44 15.41 14.28
N LEU A 131 -7.29 14.47 14.71
CA LEU A 131 -8.61 14.79 15.27
C LEU A 131 -8.52 15.65 16.53
N HIS A 132 -7.54 15.39 17.40
CA HIS A 132 -7.30 16.20 18.61
C HIS A 132 -6.77 17.60 18.31
N MET A 133 -6.16 17.81 17.14
CA MET A 133 -5.62 19.11 16.73
C MET A 133 -6.50 19.82 15.67
N ALA A 134 -7.62 19.21 15.26
CA ALA A 134 -8.41 19.60 14.08
C ALA A 134 -9.05 20.99 14.16
N GLU A 135 -9.14 21.58 15.36
CA GLU A 135 -9.68 22.93 15.56
C GLU A 135 -8.81 24.03 14.88
N ASP A 136 -7.52 23.75 14.61
CA ASP A 136 -6.55 24.71 14.05
C ASP A 136 -6.09 24.40 12.61
N PHE A 137 -6.74 23.47 11.89
CA PHE A 137 -6.25 23.01 10.57
C PHE A 137 -6.99 23.63 9.37
N ALA A 138 -6.19 24.11 8.41
CA ALA A 138 -6.60 24.31 7.02
C ALA A 138 -6.28 23.05 6.18
N VAL A 139 -7.05 22.79 5.12
CA VAL A 139 -6.87 21.66 4.20
C VAL A 139 -5.44 21.62 3.65
N GLU A 140 -4.85 22.76 3.32
CA GLU A 140 -3.46 22.84 2.88
C GLU A 140 -2.44 22.35 3.93
N LYS A 141 -2.68 22.66 5.20
CA LYS A 141 -1.78 22.26 6.29
C LYS A 141 -1.85 20.75 6.50
N ILE A 142 -3.03 20.15 6.33
CA ILE A 142 -3.20 18.68 6.34
C ILE A 142 -2.50 18.03 5.15
N LEU A 143 -2.61 18.59 3.95
CA LEU A 143 -1.90 18.05 2.79
C LEU A 143 -0.37 18.13 2.97
N ARG A 144 0.14 19.22 3.55
CA ARG A 144 1.57 19.33 3.92
C ARG A 144 1.97 18.33 5.00
N HIS A 145 1.15 18.16 6.03
CA HIS A 145 1.39 17.20 7.11
C HIS A 145 1.29 15.74 6.62
N LEU A 146 0.39 15.42 5.71
CA LEU A 146 0.33 14.14 4.99
C LEU A 146 1.65 13.87 4.27
N HIS A 147 2.15 14.88 3.55
CA HIS A 147 3.42 14.76 2.85
C HIS A 147 4.58 14.51 3.82
N ILE A 148 4.60 15.17 4.98
CA ILE A 148 5.65 14.99 5.99
C ILE A 148 5.53 13.65 6.72
N GLU A 149 4.33 13.24 7.13
CA GLU A 149 4.13 12.00 7.87
C GLU A 149 4.50 10.77 7.02
N GLU A 150 4.17 10.83 5.72
CA GLU A 150 4.58 9.85 4.72
C GLU A 150 6.11 9.79 4.56
N GLU A 151 6.81 10.90 4.80
CA GLU A 151 8.27 10.97 4.82
C GLU A 151 8.86 10.52 6.17
N THR A 152 8.16 10.65 7.30
CA THR A 152 8.67 10.18 8.61
C THR A 152 8.48 8.70 8.83
N GLN A 153 7.49 8.06 8.18
CA GLN A 153 7.37 6.60 8.17
C GLN A 153 8.61 5.91 7.53
N LYS A 154 9.46 6.67 6.85
CA LYS A 154 10.78 6.25 6.33
C LYS A 154 11.84 6.00 7.40
N CYS A 155 11.71 6.59 8.59
CA CYS A 155 12.77 6.48 9.62
C CYS A 155 12.50 5.36 10.63
N ASP A 156 11.24 5.07 10.94
CA ASP A 156 10.91 4.09 11.99
C ASP A 156 11.13 2.63 11.56
N THR A 157 11.19 2.33 10.25
CA THR A 157 11.52 0.99 9.73
C THR A 157 13.01 0.71 9.58
N VAL A 158 13.87 1.73 9.74
CA VAL A 158 15.33 1.61 9.65
C VAL A 158 15.98 1.36 11.03
N TYR A 159 15.23 1.53 12.13
CA TYR A 159 15.74 1.46 13.51
C TYR A 159 14.93 0.53 14.43
N LEU A 160 14.54 -0.66 13.95
CA LEU A 160 14.17 -1.74 14.86
C LEU A 160 15.19 -2.89 14.72
N PRO A 161 15.92 -3.23 15.80
CA PRO A 161 16.93 -4.30 15.80
C PRO A 161 16.32 -5.71 15.70
#